data_AF-A0A519ZK67-F1
#
_entry.id   AF-A0A519ZK67-F1
#
_cell.length_a   1.000
_cell.length_b   1.000
_cell.length_c   1.000
_cell.angle_alpha   90.00
_cell.angle_beta   90.00
_cell.angle_gamma   90.00
#
_symmetry.space_group_name_H-M   'P 1'
#
loop_
_entity.id
_entity.type
_entity.pdbx_description
1 polymer ?
#
loop_
_entity_poly.entity_id
_entity_poly.type
_entity_poly.pdbx_seq_one_letter_code
_entity_poly.pdbx_strand_id
1 'polypeptide(L)'
;MAMPSFDIPTDRLPALLQAMPKAELHMHIEGSLEPELIFELARRNGVALPYASVEALRAAYAFTDLQSFLDIYYAGASVLLKEEDFHDMAWAYLTKAKAENI
;
A
#
# COMPACT_ATOMS: atom_id res chain seq x y z
N MET A 1 -41.14 17.36 -2.15
CA MET A 1 -40.36 16.81 -3.27
C MET A 1 -39.58 15.63 -2.72
N ALA A 2 -39.85 14.40 -3.17
CA ALA A 2 -39.17 13.22 -2.63
C ALA A 2 -37.72 13.16 -3.16
N MET A 3 -36.76 12.95 -2.27
CA MET A 3 -35.36 12.67 -2.63
C MET A 3 -35.33 11.38 -3.48
N PRO A 4 -34.57 11.34 -4.59
CA PRO A 4 -34.38 10.10 -5.33
C PRO A 4 -33.69 9.05 -4.44
N SER A 5 -34.15 7.80 -4.51
CA SER A 5 -33.46 6.67 -3.89
C SER A 5 -32.24 6.31 -4.73
N PHE A 6 -31.07 6.21 -4.09
CA PHE A 6 -29.80 5.86 -4.73
C PHE A 6 -29.45 4.38 -4.48
N ASP A 7 -30.44 3.50 -4.57
CA ASP A 7 -30.21 2.07 -4.37
C ASP A 7 -29.40 1.51 -5.54
N ILE A 8 -28.10 1.30 -5.31
CA ILE A 8 -27.22 0.62 -6.25
C ILE A 8 -27.30 -0.89 -5.97
N PRO A 9 -27.68 -1.72 -6.94
CA PRO A 9 -27.66 -3.17 -6.79
C PRO A 9 -26.27 -3.68 -6.39
N THR A 10 -26.19 -4.59 -5.43
CA THR A 10 -24.92 -5.08 -4.86
C THR A 10 -24.01 -5.72 -5.91
N ASP A 11 -24.58 -6.37 -6.93
CA ASP A 11 -23.85 -6.96 -8.06
C ASP A 11 -23.19 -5.91 -8.96
N ARG A 12 -23.73 -4.68 -9.00
CA ARG A 12 -23.17 -3.56 -9.77
C ARG A 12 -22.15 -2.73 -9.00
N LEU A 13 -22.12 -2.87 -7.67
CA LEU A 13 -21.27 -2.05 -6.80
C LEU A 13 -19.76 -2.19 -7.10
N PRO A 14 -19.18 -3.39 -7.31
CA PRO A 14 -17.74 -3.53 -7.57
C PRO A 14 -17.28 -2.75 -8.81
N ALA A 15 -18.02 -2.88 -9.93
CA ALA A 15 -17.68 -2.20 -11.17
C ALA A 15 -17.78 -0.68 -11.05
N LEU A 16 -18.77 -0.19 -10.28
CA LEU A 16 -18.90 1.25 -10.01
C LEU A 16 -17.74 1.78 -9.17
N LEU A 17 -17.37 1.09 -8.07
CA LEU A 17 -16.28 1.50 -7.18
C LEU A 17 -14.93 1.52 -7.90
N GLN A 18 -14.69 0.55 -8.79
CA GLN A 18 -13.48 0.49 -9.61
C GLN A 18 -13.41 1.68 -10.58
N ALA A 19 -14.52 2.03 -11.25
CA ALA A 19 -14.55 3.04 -12.30
C ALA A 19 -14.67 4.50 -11.83
N MET A 20 -15.18 4.73 -10.61
CA MET A 20 -15.45 6.10 -10.15
C MET A 20 -14.17 6.92 -9.93
N PRO A 21 -14.14 8.22 -10.28
CA PRO A 21 -13.05 9.10 -9.89
C PRO A 21 -13.05 9.29 -8.37
N LYS A 22 -11.87 9.22 -7.76
CA LYS A 22 -11.65 9.30 -6.32
C LYS A 22 -10.59 10.36 -6.02
N ALA A 23 -10.53 10.79 -4.77
CA ALA A 23 -9.43 11.58 -4.24
C ALA A 23 -9.02 10.96 -2.91
N GLU A 24 -7.76 10.57 -2.77
CA GLU A 24 -7.22 9.99 -1.55
C GLU A 24 -6.60 11.09 -0.68
N LEU A 25 -7.22 11.38 0.46
CA LEU A 25 -6.85 12.50 1.33
C LEU A 25 -6.07 12.08 2.58
N HIS A 26 -5.99 10.77 2.82
CA HIS A 26 -5.21 10.18 3.91
C HIS A 26 -4.48 8.96 3.39
N MET A 27 -3.21 9.14 3.05
CA MET A 27 -2.29 8.07 2.67
C MET A 27 -0.91 8.36 3.26
N HIS A 28 -0.32 7.35 3.88
CA HIS A 28 1.09 7.37 4.28
C HIS A 28 1.88 6.69 3.18
N ILE A 29 2.77 7.42 2.51
CA ILE A 29 3.45 6.90 1.32
C ILE A 29 4.33 5.68 1.63
N GLU A 30 4.95 5.64 2.80
CA GLU A 30 5.74 4.49 3.27
C GLU A 30 4.84 3.28 3.54
N GLY A 31 3.55 3.50 3.80
CA GLY A 31 2.53 2.44 3.95
C GLY A 31 2.14 1.81 2.61
N SER A 32 2.56 2.39 1.48
CA SER A 32 2.36 1.81 0.14
C SER A 32 3.43 0.79 -0.25
N LEU A 33 4.47 0.62 0.59
CA LEU A 33 5.55 -0.34 0.33
C LEU A 33 5.04 -1.77 0.37
N GLU A 34 4.96 -2.38 -0.81
CA GLU A 34 4.68 -3.80 -0.95
C GLU A 34 5.89 -4.65 -0.53
N PRO A 35 5.66 -5.83 0.07
CA PRO A 35 6.73 -6.76 0.45
C PRO A 35 7.78 -7.01 -0.64
N GLU A 36 7.36 -7.12 -1.89
CA GLU A 36 8.26 -7.32 -3.04
C GLU A 36 9.24 -6.15 -3.21
N LEU A 37 8.77 -4.91 -3.10
CA LEU A 37 9.61 -3.73 -3.21
C LEU A 37 10.54 -3.61 -1.99
N ILE A 38 10.06 -3.92 -0.78
CA ILE A 38 10.89 -3.94 0.43
C ILE A 38 12.10 -4.88 0.25
N PHE A 39 11.88 -6.08 -0.26
CA PHE A 39 12.96 -7.05 -0.51
C PHE A 39 13.92 -6.60 -1.61
N GLU A 40 13.41 -6.00 -2.69
CA GLU A 40 14.26 -5.49 -3.78
C GLU A 40 15.16 -4.34 -3.30
N LEU A 41 14.60 -3.41 -2.53
CA LEU A 41 15.35 -2.29 -1.95
C LEU A 41 16.36 -2.78 -0.90
N ALA A 42 15.97 -3.73 -0.03
CA ALA A 42 16.87 -4.33 0.94
C ALA A 42 18.08 -4.98 0.26
N ARG A 43 17.85 -5.72 -0.83
CA ARG A 43 18.90 -6.32 -1.66
C ARG A 43 19.78 -5.25 -2.30
N ARG A 44 19.20 -4.21 -2.90
CA ARG A 44 19.92 -3.09 -3.53
C ARG A 44 20.81 -2.33 -2.53
N ASN A 45 20.37 -2.23 -1.29
CA ASN A 45 21.04 -1.44 -0.26
C ASN A 45 21.86 -2.27 0.75
N GLY A 46 21.86 -3.59 0.65
CA GLY A 46 22.59 -4.47 1.57
C GLY A 46 22.01 -4.47 2.99
N VAL A 47 20.72 -4.23 3.13
CA VAL A 47 20.00 -4.24 4.42
C VAL A 47 19.51 -5.67 4.70
N ALA A 48 19.83 -6.20 5.88
CA ALA A 48 19.30 -7.48 6.32
C ALA A 48 17.88 -7.28 6.87
N LEU A 49 16.91 -8.01 6.31
CA LEU A 49 15.54 -8.01 6.81
C LEU A 49 15.37 -9.11 7.87
N PRO A 50 14.50 -8.89 8.90
CA PRO A 50 14.19 -9.90 9.89
C PRO A 50 13.24 -11.01 9.37
N TYR A 51 12.96 -11.02 8.06
CA TYR A 51 12.08 -11.97 7.39
C TYR A 51 12.84 -12.72 6.31
N ALA A 52 12.65 -14.05 6.26
CA ALA A 52 13.37 -14.92 5.33
C ALA A 52 12.90 -14.81 3.87
N SER A 53 11.68 -14.33 3.64
CA SER A 53 11.09 -14.19 2.30
C SER A 53 9.95 -13.18 2.27
N VAL A 54 9.52 -12.83 1.06
CA VAL A 54 8.35 -12.00 0.78
C VAL A 54 7.09 -12.60 1.43
N GLU A 55 6.92 -13.92 1.36
CA GLU A 55 5.79 -14.63 1.95
C GLU A 55 5.81 -14.55 3.48
N ALA A 56 7.00 -14.64 4.09
CA ALA A 56 7.15 -14.50 5.54
C ALA A 56 6.79 -13.09 6.03
N LEU A 57 7.21 -12.06 5.29
CA LEU A 57 6.83 -10.67 5.58
C LEU A 57 5.34 -10.44 5.38
N ARG A 58 4.76 -10.96 4.28
CA ARG A 58 3.32 -10.87 4.00
C ARG A 58 2.49 -11.57 5.08
N ALA A 59 2.94 -12.71 5.59
CA ALA A 59 2.29 -13.41 6.71
C ALA A 59 2.38 -12.61 8.02
N ALA A 60 3.39 -11.76 8.18
CA ALA A 60 3.53 -10.90 9.34
C ALA A 60 2.56 -9.70 9.33
N TYR A 61 1.87 -9.41 8.22
CA TYR A 61 0.82 -8.36 8.14
C TYR A 61 -0.48 -8.78 8.85
N ALA A 62 -0.35 -9.40 10.02
CA ALA A 62 -1.42 -9.82 10.93
C ALA A 62 -1.27 -9.02 12.24
N PHE A 63 -1.91 -7.85 12.28
CA PHE A 63 -1.75 -6.87 13.36
C PHE A 63 -2.77 -7.09 14.49
N THR A 64 -2.34 -6.90 15.74
CA THR A 64 -3.20 -6.95 16.93
C THR A 64 -3.57 -5.56 17.46
N ASP A 65 -2.74 -4.56 17.17
CA ASP A 65 -2.92 -3.16 17.55
C ASP A 65 -2.05 -2.25 16.66
N LEU A 66 -2.12 -0.94 16.91
CA LEU A 66 -1.33 0.05 16.20
C LEU A 66 0.18 -0.20 16.35
N GLN A 67 0.66 -0.63 17.51
CA GLN A 67 2.09 -0.82 17.74
C GLN A 67 2.63 -1.99 16.91
N SER A 68 1.91 -3.11 16.87
CA SER A 68 2.26 -4.28 16.05
C SER A 68 2.32 -3.94 14.56
N PHE A 69 1.51 -2.98 14.09
CA PHE A 69 1.62 -2.43 12.74
C PHE A 69 2.87 -1.55 12.59
N LEU A 70 3.09 -0.62 13.51
CA LEU A 70 4.22 0.31 13.45
C LEU A 70 5.58 -0.39 13.45
N ASP A 71 5.70 -1.50 14.19
CA ASP A 71 6.94 -2.29 14.22
C ASP A 71 7.33 -2.81 12.82
N ILE A 72 6.34 -3.26 12.03
CA ILE A 72 6.58 -3.72 10.65
C ILE A 72 6.76 -2.53 9.70
N TYR A 73 5.95 -1.49 9.85
CA TYR A 73 6.04 -0.27 9.05
C TYR A 73 7.44 0.35 9.13
N TYR A 74 8.02 0.49 10.32
CA TYR A 74 9.36 1.03 10.49
C TYR A 74 10.45 0.07 9.98
N ALA A 75 10.27 -1.24 10.10
CA ALA A 75 11.17 -2.21 9.48
C ALA A 75 11.15 -2.09 7.94
N GLY A 76 9.97 -1.89 7.34
CA GLY A 76 9.82 -1.61 5.92
C GLY A 76 10.51 -0.32 5.50
N ALA A 77 10.30 0.77 6.23
CA ALA A 77 10.93 2.07 5.94
C ALA A 77 12.46 2.05 6.04
N SER A 78 13.05 1.11 6.79
CA SER A 78 14.51 1.01 6.98
C SER A 78 15.30 0.74 5.70
N VAL A 79 14.65 0.28 4.63
CA VAL A 79 15.29 -0.01 3.34
C VAL A 79 15.41 1.23 2.43
N LEU A 80 14.75 2.33 2.78
CA LEU A 80 14.73 3.59 2.03
C LEU A 80 15.94 4.45 2.41
N LEU A 81 17.04 4.36 1.67
CA LEU A 81 18.31 5.01 2.03
C LEU A 81 18.77 6.08 1.02
N LYS A 82 18.39 5.93 -0.25
CA LYS A 82 18.82 6.76 -1.38
C LYS A 82 17.61 7.37 -2.04
N GLU A 83 17.83 8.48 -2.74
CA GLU A 83 16.81 9.20 -3.52
C GLU A 83 15.99 8.25 -4.44
N GLU A 84 16.69 7.34 -5.12
CA GLU A 84 16.06 6.34 -6.01
C GLU A 84 15.05 5.43 -5.27
N ASP A 85 15.30 5.10 -4.00
CA ASP A 85 14.39 4.26 -3.22
C ASP A 85 13.05 4.97 -2.97
N PHE A 86 13.10 6.28 -2.68
CA PHE A 86 11.90 7.10 -2.50
C PHE A 86 11.18 7.33 -3.83
N HIS A 87 11.92 7.52 -4.92
CA HIS A 87 11.34 7.60 -6.26
C HIS A 87 10.55 6.33 -6.61
N ASP A 88 11.17 5.17 -6.43
CA ASP A 88 10.56 3.88 -6.76
C ASP A 88 9.30 3.61 -5.92
N MET A 89 9.34 3.92 -4.62
CA MET A 89 8.19 3.84 -3.73
C MET A 89 7.04 4.75 -4.19
N ALA A 90 7.33 6.04 -4.43
CA ALA A 90 6.31 6.99 -4.85
C ALA A 90 5.72 6.62 -6.21
N TRP A 91 6.56 6.18 -7.15
CA TRP A 91 6.12 5.80 -8.49
C TRP A 91 5.26 4.54 -8.49
N ALA A 92 5.59 3.56 -7.64
CA ALA A 92 4.78 2.36 -7.46
C ALA A 92 3.37 2.71 -6.96
N TYR A 93 3.27 3.58 -5.95
CA TYR A 93 1.99 4.09 -5.46
C TYR A 93 1.21 4.83 -6.55
N LEU A 94 1.83 5.80 -7.24
CA LEU A 94 1.15 6.59 -8.27
C LEU A 94 0.62 5.72 -9.42
N THR A 95 1.35 4.66 -9.79
CA THR A 95 0.91 3.69 -10.80
C THR A 95 -0.35 2.95 -10.33
N LYS A 96 -0.40 2.52 -9.06
CA LYS A 96 -1.60 1.87 -8.48
C LYS A 96 -2.76 2.85 -8.36
N ALA A 97 -2.53 4.04 -7.80
CA ALA A 97 -3.54 5.09 -7.67
C ALA A 97 -4.19 5.41 -9.02
N LYS A 98 -3.37 5.52 -10.09
CA LYS A 98 -3.87 5.72 -11.44
C LYS A 98 -4.75 4.57 -11.94
N ALA A 99 -4.36 3.33 -11.68
CA ALA A 99 -5.14 2.14 -12.07
C ALA A 99 -6.49 2.07 -11.33
N GLU A 100 -6.57 2.66 -10.15
CA GLU A 100 -7.79 2.69 -9.33
C GLU A 100 -8.61 3.96 -9.51
N ASN A 101 -8.26 4.87 -10.43
CA ASN A 101 -8.95 6.16 -10.63
C ASN A 101 -8.94 7.06 -9.39
N ILE A 102 -7.86 7.02 -8.62
CA ILE A 102 -7.51 8.03 -7.60
C ILE A 102 -6.78 9.20 -8.28
#